data_AF-A0A2J8V2W0-F1
#
_entry.id   AF-A0A2J8V2W0-F1
#
_cell.length_a   1.000
_cell.length_b   1.000
_cell.length_c   1.000
_cell.angle_alpha   90.00
_cell.angle_beta   90.00
_cell.angle_gamma   90.00
#
_symmetry.space_group_name_H-M   'P 1'
#
loop_
_entity.id
_entity.type
_entity.pdbx_description
1 polymer ?
#
loop_
_entity_poly.entity_id
_entity_poly.type
_entity_poly.pdbx_seq_one_letter_code
_entity_poly.pdbx_strand_id
1 'polypeptide(L)'
;VTPKDDIRLVGELVTVIGAIIILLVEIPDIFRMGITRFFGQTILGGPFHVLIITYAFMVLVTMVMRLISASGEVVPMSFALVLGWCNVMYFARGFQMLGPFTIMIQKMIFGDLMRFCWLMAV
;
A
#
# COMPACT_ATOMS: atom_id res chain seq x y z
N VAL A 1 2.36 31.94 -7.54
CA VAL A 1 1.55 30.78 -7.94
C VAL A 1 1.67 30.63 -9.45
N THR A 2 2.39 29.61 -9.88
CA THR A 2 2.40 29.22 -11.28
C THR A 2 1.29 28.20 -11.52
N PRO A 3 0.72 28.07 -12.73
CA PRO A 3 -0.31 27.07 -13.01
C PRO A 3 0.11 25.62 -12.67
N LYS A 4 1.43 25.36 -12.65
CA LYS A 4 2.03 24.09 -12.27
C LYS A 4 1.88 23.80 -10.77
N ASP A 5 1.94 24.82 -9.93
CA ASP A 5 1.79 24.69 -8.48
C ASP A 5 0.34 24.33 -8.12
N ASP A 6 -0.63 24.93 -8.81
CA ASP A 6 -2.06 24.64 -8.59
C ASP A 6 -2.38 23.19 -8.96
N ILE A 7 -1.89 22.70 -10.10
CA ILE A 7 -2.07 21.30 -10.52
C ILE A 7 -1.42 20.33 -9.52
N ARG A 8 -0.22 20.66 -9.02
CA ARG A 8 0.46 19.83 -8.01
C ARG A 8 -0.35 19.77 -6.71
N LEU A 9 -0.87 20.91 -6.25
CA LEU A 9 -1.69 20.99 -5.04
C LEU A 9 -2.97 20.16 -5.17
N VAL A 10 -3.64 20.22 -6.33
CA VAL A 10 -4.81 19.37 -6.61
C VAL A 10 -4.43 17.89 -6.52
N GLY A 11 -3.29 17.48 -7.09
CA GLY A 11 -2.79 16.12 -6.98
C GLY A 11 -2.53 15.68 -5.55
N GLU A 12 -1.90 16.53 -4.74
CA GLU A 12 -1.66 16.28 -3.31
C GLU A 12 -2.97 16.14 -2.53
N LEU A 13 -3.98 16.98 -2.81
CA LEU A 13 -5.28 16.90 -2.14
C LEU A 13 -6.00 15.59 -2.48
N VAL A 14 -6.01 15.19 -3.76
CA VAL A 14 -6.64 13.96 -4.22
C VAL A 14 -5.98 12.73 -3.59
N THR A 15 -4.65 12.69 -3.50
CA THR A 15 -3.94 11.54 -2.90
C THR A 15 -4.20 11.42 -1.40
N VAL A 16 -4.22 12.54 -0.67
CA VAL A 16 -4.52 12.54 0.77
C VAL A 16 -5.97 12.14 1.04
N ILE A 17 -6.93 12.66 0.28
CA ILE A 17 -8.35 12.26 0.41
C ILE A 17 -8.49 10.76 0.11
N GLY A 18 -7.84 10.27 -0.95
CA GLY A 18 -7.84 8.84 -1.29
C GLY A 18 -7.28 7.98 -0.16
N ALA A 19 -6.17 8.37 0.46
CA ALA A 19 -5.58 7.65 1.59
C ALA A 19 -6.51 7.59 2.81
N ILE A 20 -7.22 8.69 3.12
CA ILE A 20 -8.20 8.72 4.21
C ILE A 20 -9.37 7.77 3.92
N ILE A 21 -9.92 7.80 2.70
CA ILE A 21 -11.01 6.90 2.30
C ILE A 21 -10.59 5.44 2.40
N ILE A 22 -9.39 5.10 1.91
CA ILE A 22 -8.83 3.75 2.01
C ILE A 22 -8.78 3.30 3.47
N LEU A 23 -8.24 4.11 4.37
CA LEU A 23 -8.17 3.76 5.81
C LEU A 23 -9.56 3.59 6.42
N LEU A 24 -10.51 4.46 6.10
CA LEU A 24 -11.87 4.38 6.64
C LEU A 24 -12.62 3.12 6.18
N VAL A 25 -12.35 2.61 4.98
CA VAL A 25 -12.95 1.37 4.46
C VAL A 25 -12.24 0.14 5.02
N GLU A 26 -10.90 0.16 5.03
CA GLU A 26 -10.09 -1.01 5.38
C GLU A 26 -10.06 -1.31 6.89
N ILE A 27 -10.06 -0.28 7.75
CA ILE A 27 -10.05 -0.46 9.21
C ILE A 27 -11.25 -1.31 9.70
N PRO A 28 -12.52 -0.95 9.40
CA PRO A 28 -13.66 -1.74 9.87
C PRO A 28 -13.68 -3.14 9.25
N ASP A 29 -13.20 -3.32 8.02
CA ASP A 29 -13.10 -4.63 7.38
C ASP A 29 -12.12 -5.55 8.12
N ILE A 30 -10.98 -5.04 8.59
CA ILE A 30 -10.06 -5.80 9.45
C ILE A 30 -10.72 -6.18 10.78
N PHE A 31 -11.36 -5.22 11.45
CA PHE A 31 -12.03 -5.47 12.72
C PHE A 31 -13.14 -6.52 12.59
N ARG A 32 -13.85 -6.53 11.46
CA ARG A 32 -14.94 -7.45 11.18
C ARG A 32 -14.46 -8.85 10.79
N MET A 33 -13.36 -8.96 10.05
CA MET A 33 -12.79 -10.25 9.64
C MET A 33 -11.96 -10.95 10.74
N GLY A 34 -11.48 -10.18 11.73
CA GLY A 34 -10.70 -10.69 12.86
C GLY A 34 -9.25 -11.04 12.49
N ILE A 35 -8.32 -10.68 13.37
CA ILE A 35 -6.86 -10.88 13.24
C ILE A 35 -6.50 -12.34 12.87
N THR A 36 -7.33 -13.31 13.26
CA THR A 36 -7.09 -14.75 13.08
C THR A 36 -7.26 -15.26 11.64
N ARG A 37 -8.09 -14.63 10.79
CA ARG A 37 -8.19 -14.99 9.36
C ARG A 37 -7.24 -14.20 8.45
N PHE A 38 -6.64 -13.14 8.99
CA PHE A 38 -5.80 -12.20 8.26
C PHE A 38 -4.50 -12.84 7.71
N PHE A 39 -3.95 -13.82 8.42
CA PHE A 39 -2.77 -14.60 7.99
C PHE A 39 -3.12 -15.95 7.32
N GLY A 40 -4.35 -16.44 7.48
CA GLY A 40 -4.73 -17.81 7.06
C GLY A 40 -5.15 -17.96 5.60
N GLN A 41 -5.50 -16.86 4.92
CA GLN A 41 -6.00 -16.92 3.53
C GLN A 41 -5.23 -15.99 2.59
N THR A 42 -4.02 -16.40 2.23
CA THR A 42 -3.25 -15.84 1.10
C THR A 42 -4.08 -15.78 -0.19
N ILE A 43 -5.09 -16.65 -0.32
CA ILE A 43 -5.98 -16.77 -1.48
C ILE A 43 -7.03 -15.64 -1.54
N LEU A 44 -7.49 -15.10 -0.41
CA LEU A 44 -8.62 -14.14 -0.40
C LEU A 44 -8.21 -12.65 -0.41
N GLY A 45 -6.93 -12.32 -0.26
CA GLY A 45 -6.45 -10.92 -0.36
C GLY A 45 -5.60 -10.42 0.82
N GLY A 46 -5.37 -11.24 1.85
CA GLY A 46 -4.67 -10.85 3.09
C GLY A 46 -3.45 -9.93 2.95
N PRO A 47 -2.40 -10.30 2.19
CA PRO A 47 -1.21 -9.45 2.07
C PRO A 47 -1.46 -8.12 1.33
N PHE A 48 -2.44 -8.05 0.42
CA PHE A 48 -2.75 -6.81 -0.29
C PHE A 48 -3.46 -5.78 0.61
N HIS A 49 -4.32 -6.23 1.52
CA HIS A 49 -4.91 -5.35 2.54
C HIS A 49 -3.81 -4.70 3.40
N VAL A 50 -2.78 -5.46 3.78
CA VAL A 50 -1.62 -4.89 4.50
C VAL A 50 -0.88 -3.87 3.64
N LEU A 51 -0.63 -4.17 2.37
CA LEU A 51 0.07 -3.27 1.45
C LEU A 51 -0.69 -1.95 1.27
N ILE A 52 -2.01 -1.98 1.08
CA ILE A 52 -2.82 -0.78 0.81
C ILE A 52 -3.00 0.09 2.06
N ILE A 53 -3.08 -0.52 3.24
CA ILE A 53 -3.09 0.21 4.52
C ILE A 53 -1.73 0.85 4.79
N THR A 54 -0.65 0.10 4.58
CA THR A 54 0.72 0.62 4.74
C THR A 54 0.96 1.78 3.77
N TYR A 55 0.48 1.67 2.53
CA TYR A 55 0.48 2.75 1.55
C TYR A 55 -0.24 4.00 2.09
N ALA A 56 -1.48 3.85 2.55
CA ALA A 56 -2.27 4.99 3.04
C ALA A 56 -1.61 5.66 4.25
N PHE A 57 -1.02 4.86 5.15
CA PHE A 57 -0.25 5.39 6.28
C PHE A 57 1.00 6.17 5.82
N MET A 58 1.76 5.66 4.85
CA MET A 58 2.93 6.35 4.30
C MET A 58 2.55 7.68 3.64
N VAL A 59 1.42 7.75 2.94
CA VAL A 59 0.90 9.02 2.37
C VAL A 59 0.58 10.04 3.47
N LEU A 60 -0.04 9.61 4.57
CA LEU A 60 -0.32 10.50 5.71
C LEU A 60 0.98 10.97 6.39
N VAL A 61 1.97 10.10 6.53
CA VAL A 61 3.31 10.47 7.04
C VAL A 61 3.94 11.54 6.15
N THR A 62 3.91 11.36 4.82
CA THR A 62 4.39 12.38 3.87
C THR A 62 3.65 13.71 4.07
N MET A 63 2.33 13.69 4.25
CA MET A 63 1.54 14.90 4.51
C MET A 63 1.95 15.59 5.82
N VAL A 64 2.12 14.85 6.91
CA VAL A 64 2.57 15.39 8.20
C VAL A 64 3.99 15.97 8.11
N MET A 65 4.92 15.27 7.47
CA MET A 65 6.28 15.78 7.25
C MET A 65 6.27 17.09 6.45
N ARG A 66 5.38 17.20 5.45
CA ARG A 66 5.21 18.40 4.64
C ARG A 66 4.63 19.57 5.46
N LEU A 67 3.67 19.32 6.35
CA LEU A 67 3.13 20.33 7.26
C LEU A 67 4.17 20.87 8.23
N ILE A 68 5.04 20.00 8.74
CA ILE A 68 6.10 20.37 9.70
C ILE A 68 7.36 20.88 8.98
N SER A 69 7.35 20.94 7.63
CA SER A 69 8.50 21.31 6.79
C SER A 69 9.76 20.47 7.09
N ALA A 70 9.56 19.19 7.42
CA ALA A 70 10.63 18.26 7.75
C ALA A 70 11.36 17.80 6.48
N SER A 71 12.70 17.77 6.54
CA SER A 71 13.52 17.21 5.46
C SER A 71 13.38 15.68 5.44
N GLY A 72 13.23 15.10 4.24
CA GLY A 72 13.14 13.64 4.06
C GLY A 72 11.78 13.09 3.64
N GLU A 73 10.79 13.95 3.32
CA GLU A 73 9.46 13.54 2.83
C GLU A 73 9.49 12.62 1.58
N VAL A 74 10.58 12.67 0.81
CA VAL A 74 10.79 11.88 -0.41
C VAL A 74 10.89 10.39 -0.09
N VAL A 75 11.37 10.03 1.09
CA VAL A 75 11.53 8.63 1.51
C VAL A 75 10.17 7.95 1.67
N PRO A 76 9.26 8.40 2.57
CA PRO A 76 7.93 7.81 2.68
C PRO A 76 7.12 7.95 1.38
N MET A 77 7.32 9.03 0.60
CA MET A 77 6.69 9.18 -0.71
C MET A 77 7.12 8.09 -1.70
N SER A 78 8.41 7.75 -1.74
CA SER A 78 8.94 6.69 -2.61
C SER A 78 8.42 5.32 -2.20
N PHE A 79 8.36 5.02 -0.90
CA PHE A 79 7.77 3.79 -0.39
C PHE A 79 6.28 3.69 -0.73
N ALA A 80 5.52 4.77 -0.53
CA ALA A 80 4.11 4.82 -0.91
C ALA A 80 3.95 4.55 -2.42
N LEU A 81 4.77 5.15 -3.28
CA LEU A 81 4.67 4.92 -4.72
C LEU A 81 4.87 3.44 -5.08
N VAL A 82 5.91 2.80 -4.54
CA VAL A 82 6.20 1.37 -4.79
C VAL A 82 5.07 0.48 -4.28
N LEU A 83 4.58 0.71 -3.05
CA LEU A 83 3.47 -0.04 -2.48
C LEU A 83 2.18 0.12 -3.29
N GLY A 84 1.90 1.34 -3.77
CA GLY A 84 0.75 1.63 -4.62
C GLY A 84 0.79 0.87 -5.95
N TRP A 85 1.94 0.84 -6.61
CA TRP A 85 2.13 0.04 -7.83
C TRP A 85 2.03 -1.47 -7.57
N CYS A 86 2.56 -1.95 -6.45
CA CYS A 86 2.40 -3.34 -6.05
C CYS A 86 0.91 -3.71 -5.86
N ASN A 87 0.07 -2.77 -5.41
CA ASN A 87 -1.35 -3.00 -5.27
C ASN A 87 -2.08 -3.16 -6.62
N VAL A 88 -1.53 -2.70 -7.74
CA VAL A 88 -2.14 -2.91 -9.07
C VAL A 88 -2.22 -4.41 -9.41
N MET A 89 -1.29 -5.22 -8.91
CA MET A 89 -1.32 -6.68 -9.06
C MET A 89 -2.56 -7.31 -8.43
N TYR A 90 -3.18 -6.67 -7.44
CA TYR A 90 -4.45 -7.13 -6.85
C TYR A 90 -5.56 -7.14 -7.90
N PHE A 91 -5.70 -6.07 -8.67
CA PHE A 91 -6.72 -5.97 -9.72
C PHE A 91 -6.47 -6.95 -10.86
N ALA A 92 -5.20 -7.22 -11.18
CA ALA A 92 -4.83 -8.21 -12.20
C ALA A 92 -5.29 -9.64 -11.85
N ARG A 93 -5.57 -9.91 -10.57
CA ARG A 93 -6.12 -11.20 -10.12
C ARG A 93 -7.52 -11.50 -10.68
N GLY A 94 -8.30 -10.47 -11.00
CA GLY A 94 -9.66 -10.62 -11.53
C GLY A 94 -9.74 -11.21 -12.94
N PHE A 95 -8.62 -11.25 -13.68
CA PHE A 95 -8.57 -11.86 -15.01
C PHE A 95 -8.27 -13.36 -14.91
N GLN A 96 -9.07 -14.20 -15.57
CA GLN A 96 -8.92 -15.66 -15.51
C GLN A 96 -7.52 -16.16 -15.91
N MET A 97 -6.88 -15.50 -16.89
CA MET A 97 -5.53 -15.87 -17.34
C MET A 97 -4.41 -15.38 -16.42
N LEU A 98 -4.58 -14.23 -15.74
CA LEU A 98 -3.53 -13.60 -14.90
C LEU A 98 -3.68 -13.92 -13.40
N GLY A 99 -4.87 -14.35 -12.97
CA GLY A 99 -5.17 -14.73 -11.60
C GLY A 99 -4.20 -15.74 -11.01
N PRO A 100 -3.97 -16.90 -11.65
CA PRO A 100 -3.01 -17.89 -11.15
C PRO A 100 -1.57 -17.35 -11.06
N PHE A 101 -1.13 -16.55 -12.03
CA PHE A 101 0.21 -15.97 -12.06
C PHE A 101 0.42 -14.96 -10.93
N THR A 102 -0.53 -14.05 -10.70
CA THR A 102 -0.43 -13.04 -9.63
C THR A 102 -0.38 -13.70 -8.25
N ILE A 103 -1.19 -14.75 -8.01
CA ILE A 103 -1.16 -15.52 -6.75
C ILE A 103 0.19 -16.22 -6.55
N MET A 104 0.77 -16.78 -7.62
CA MET A 104 2.07 -17.45 -7.55
C MET A 104 3.20 -16.46 -7.21
N ILE A 105 3.25 -15.31 -7.89
CA ILE A 105 4.23 -14.25 -7.62
C ILE A 105 4.14 -13.77 -6.17
N GLN A 106 2.93 -13.55 -5.66
CA GLN A 106 2.76 -13.11 -4.28
C GLN A 106 3.20 -14.14 -3.25
N LYS A 107 2.94 -15.42 -3.49
CA LYS A 107 3.42 -16.49 -2.60
C LYS A 107 4.94 -16.52 -2.54
N MET A 108 5.62 -16.33 -3.68
CA MET A 108 7.08 -16.27 -3.74
C MET A 108 7.64 -15.04 -3.00
N ILE A 109 7.02 -13.85 -3.18
CA ILE A 109 7.46 -12.62 -2.52
C ILE A 109 7.27 -12.70 -1.00
N PHE A 110 6.06 -12.99 -0.52
CA PHE A 110 5.76 -12.99 0.92
C PHE A 110 6.28 -14.22 1.66
N GLY A 111 6.42 -15.36 0.97
CA GLY A 111 6.95 -16.58 1.54
C GLY A 111 8.47 -16.60 1.57
N ASP A 112 9.11 -16.47 0.42
CA ASP A 112 10.54 -16.75 0.27
C ASP A 112 11.39 -15.48 0.40
N LEU A 113 10.98 -14.38 -0.25
CA LEU A 113 11.77 -13.15 -0.28
C LEU A 113 11.83 -12.50 1.12
N MET A 114 10.70 -12.41 1.83
CA MET A 114 10.65 -11.86 3.20
C MET A 114 11.51 -12.67 4.18
N ARG A 115 11.51 -14.01 4.07
CA ARG A 115 12.37 -14.87 4.88
C ARG A 115 13.84 -14.66 4.55
N PHE A 116 14.18 -14.50 3.28
CA PHE A 116 15.55 -14.23 2.85
C PHE A 116 16.05 -12.87 3.34
N CYS A 117 15.24 -11.81 3.22
CA CYS A 117 15.56 -10.48 3.76
C CYS A 117 15.80 -10.53 5.28
N TRP A 118 14.98 -11.29 6.02
CA TRP A 118 15.17 -11.47 7.46
C TRP A 118 16.49 -12.18 7.78
N LEU A 119 16.81 -13.26 7.08
CA LEU A 119 18.08 -13.99 7.27
C LEU A 119 19.32 -13.18 6.90
N MET A 120 19.23 -12.27 5.94
CA MET A 120 20.35 -11.40 5.56
C MET A 120 20.55 -10.22 6.52
N ALA A 121 19.50 -9.78 7.21
CA ALA A 121 19.54 -8.67 8.14
C ALA A 121 20.05 -9.05 9.55
N VAL A 122 20.00 -10.34 9.90
CA VAL A 122 20.55 -10.95 11.13
C VAL A 122 21.97 -11.40 10.90
#